data_AF-A0A7J0FVL4-F1
#
_entry.id   AF-A0A7J0FVL4-F1
#
_cell.length_a   1.000
_cell.length_b   1.000
_cell.length_c   1.000
_cell.angle_alpha   90.00
_cell.angle_beta   90.00
_cell.angle_gamma   90.00
#
_symmetry.space_group_name_H-M   'P 1'
#
loop_
_entity.id
_entity.type
_entity.pdbx_description
1 polymer ?
#
loop_
_entity_poly.entity_id
_entity_poly.type
_entity_poly.pdbx_seq_one_letter_code
_entity_poly.pdbx_strand_id
1 'polypeptide(L)' 'MIALTHCTGKEWRRRQLRKITDNVFDHFKNDSGRATLSFEELYIAVLLVYNDINKRLPGPHFDPPQKSKLEP' A
#
# COMPACT_ATOMS: atom_id res chain seq x y z
N MET A 1 4.95 -14.15 29.27
CA MET A 1 3.98 -14.38 28.17
C MET A 1 3.61 -13.12 27.36
N ILE A 2 4.37 -12.01 27.41
CA ILE A 2 3.99 -10.74 26.72
C ILE A 2 4.79 -10.49 25.41
N ALA A 3 6.00 -11.02 25.28
CA ALA A 3 6.87 -10.77 24.11
C ALA A 3 6.43 -11.47 22.81
N LEU A 4 5.77 -12.63 22.89
CA LEU A 4 5.32 -13.39 21.71
C LEU A 4 4.24 -12.65 20.92
N THR A 5 3.38 -11.86 21.59
CA THR A 5 2.28 -11.11 20.96
C THR A 5 2.75 -9.94 20.10
N HIS A 6 3.88 -9.31 20.45
CA HIS A 6 4.44 -8.18 19.71
C HIS A 6 5.09 -8.62 18.39
N CYS A 7 5.80 -9.74 18.39
CA CYS A 7 6.42 -10.28 17.17
C CYS A 7 5.36 -10.73 16.16
N THR A 8 4.28 -11.38 16.62
CA THR A 8 3.19 -11.84 15.74
C THR A 8 2.39 -10.67 15.14
N GLY A 9 2.12 -9.62 15.90
CA GLY A 9 1.43 -8.42 15.41
C GLY A 9 2.20 -7.67 14.32
N LYS A 10 3.52 -7.48 14.50
CA LYS A 10 4.38 -6.83 13.50
C LYS A 10 4.46 -7.64 12.21
N GLU A 11 4.58 -8.95 12.33
CA GLU A 11 4.66 -9.83 11.16
C GLU A 11 3.33 -9.93 10.42
N TRP A 12 2.21 -10.02 11.16
CA TRP A 12 0.87 -9.92 10.59
C TRP A 12 0.68 -8.62 9.81
N ARG A 13 1.05 -7.46 10.41
CA ARG A 13 0.95 -6.16 9.74
C ARG A 13 1.77 -6.12 8.46
N ARG A 14 2.99 -6.67 8.47
CA ARG A 14 3.84 -6.78 7.27
C ARG A 14 3.19 -7.62 6.18
N ARG A 15 2.55 -8.75 6.52
CA ARG A 15 1.82 -9.60 5.56
C ARG A 15 0.62 -8.86 4.96
N GLN A 16 -0.12 -8.11 5.77
CA GLN A 16 -1.25 -7.32 5.25
C GLN A 16 -0.79 -6.19 4.33
N LEU A 17 0.27 -5.48 4.69
CA LEU A 17 0.86 -4.44 3.82
C LEU A 17 1.26 -5.03 2.47
N ARG A 18 1.96 -6.18 2.47
CA ARG A 18 2.31 -6.89 1.23
C ARG A 18 1.07 -7.23 0.41
N LYS A 19 0.04 -7.80 1.03
CA LYS A 19 -1.21 -8.16 0.33
C LYS A 19 -1.89 -6.94 -0.30
N ILE A 20 -1.91 -5.79 0.39
CA ILE A 20 -2.46 -4.54 -0.15
C ILE A 20 -1.65 -4.08 -1.36
N THR A 21 -0.32 -4.00 -1.23
CA THR A 21 0.53 -3.53 -2.32
C THR A 21 0.51 -4.47 -3.53
N ASP A 22 0.52 -5.79 -3.30
CA ASP A 22 0.47 -6.79 -4.37
C ASP A 22 -0.86 -6.69 -5.14
N ASN A 23 -1.99 -6.55 -4.45
CA ASN A 23 -3.29 -6.38 -5.10
C ASN A 23 -3.36 -5.10 -5.96
N VAL A 24 -2.82 -3.99 -5.46
CA VAL A 24 -2.78 -2.74 -6.23
C VAL A 24 -1.85 -2.91 -7.44
N PHE A 25 -0.68 -3.51 -7.25
CA PHE A 25 0.25 -3.76 -8.35
C PHE A 25 -0.37 -4.65 -9.44
N ASP A 26 -1.02 -5.74 -9.06
CA ASP A 26 -1.67 -6.66 -9.99
C ASP A 26 -2.81 -5.99 -10.76
N HIS A 27 -3.57 -5.09 -10.12
CA HIS A 27 -4.60 -4.29 -10.80
C HIS A 27 -4.02 -3.47 -11.95
N PHE A 28 -2.96 -2.70 -11.71
CA PHE A 28 -2.35 -1.87 -12.75
C PHE A 28 -1.59 -2.69 -13.81
N LYS A 29 -0.92 -3.78 -13.40
CA LYS A 29 -0.24 -4.67 -14.33
C LYS A 29 -1.22 -5.32 -15.30
N ASN A 30 -2.34 -5.81 -14.80
CA ASN A 30 -3.34 -6.51 -15.61
C ASN A 30 -4.13 -5.55 -16.51
N ASP A 31 -4.42 -4.33 -16.04
CA ASP A 31 -5.21 -3.36 -16.79
C ASP A 31 -4.40 -2.67 -17.91
N SER A 32 -3.11 -2.40 -17.69
CA SER A 32 -2.30 -1.61 -18.64
C SER A 32 -1.71 -2.44 -19.78
N GLY A 33 -1.50 -3.75 -19.59
CA GLY A 33 -0.76 -4.61 -20.52
C GLY A 33 0.69 -4.16 -20.77
N ARG A 34 1.20 -3.21 -19.97
CA ARG A 34 2.51 -2.55 -20.12
C ARG A 34 3.37 -2.85 -18.90
N ALA A 35 4.69 -2.85 -19.09
CA ALA A 35 5.66 -3.08 -18.02
C ALA A 35 5.94 -1.83 -17.17
N THR A 36 5.37 -0.68 -17.52
CA THR A 36 5.67 0.63 -16.92
C THR A 36 4.40 1.40 -16.64
N LEU A 37 4.40 2.16 -15.54
CA LEU A 37 3.33 3.10 -15.20
C LEU A 37 3.72 4.52 -15.59
N SER A 38 2.75 5.30 -16.05
CA SER A 38 2.86 6.75 -16.05
C SER A 38 2.96 7.29 -14.63
N PHE A 39 3.45 8.52 -14.47
CA PHE A 39 3.49 9.18 -13.18
C PHE A 39 2.09 9.29 -12.53
N GLU A 40 1.05 9.53 -13.34
CA GLU A 40 -0.32 9.63 -12.84
C GLU A 40 -0.83 8.29 -12.34
N GLU A 41 -0.61 7.20 -13.08
CA GLU A 41 -0.97 5.86 -12.63
C GLU A 41 -0.21 5.46 -11.36
N LEU A 42 1.08 5.80 -11.26
CA LEU A 42 1.85 5.60 -10.04
C LEU A 42 1.26 6.38 -8.86
N TYR A 43 0.88 7.64 -9.08
CA TYR A 43 0.27 8.45 -8.04
C TYR A 43 -1.07 7.86 -7.58
N ILE A 44 -1.93 7.43 -8.51
CA ILE A 44 -3.19 6.77 -8.20
C ILE A 44 -2.94 5.47 -7.41
N ALA A 45 -1.95 4.67 -7.80
CA ALA A 45 -1.57 3.46 -7.07
C ALA A 45 -1.19 3.76 -5.62
N VAL A 46 -0.43 4.83 -5.37
CA VAL A 46 -0.10 5.29 -4.01
C VAL A 46 -1.37 5.66 -3.23
N LEU A 47 -2.29 6.44 -3.83
CA LEU A 47 -3.56 6.79 -3.19
C LEU A 47 -4.38 5.56 -2.80
N LEU A 48 -4.46 4.56 -3.68
CA LEU A 48 -5.17 3.31 -3.43
C LEU A 48 -4.55 2.51 -2.30
N VAL A 49 -3.21 2.42 -2.23
CA VAL A 49 -2.52 1.76 -1.12
C VAL A 49 -2.84 2.43 0.21
N TYR A 50 -2.76 3.76 0.30
CA TYR A 50 -3.09 4.48 1.53
C TYR A 50 -4.56 4.31 1.93
N ASN A 51 -5.48 4.36 0.96
CA ASN A 51 -6.91 4.11 1.18
C ASN A 51 -7.15 2.71 1.77
N ASP A 52 -6.52 1.67 1.20
CA ASP A 52 -6.66 0.30 1.68
C ASP A 52 -6.01 0.09 3.06
N ILE A 53 -4.85 0.72 3.32
CA ILE A 53 -4.23 0.71 4.66
C ILE A 53 -5.19 1.31 5.68
N ASN A 54 -5.72 2.49 5.42
CA ASN A 54 -6.61 3.20 6.34
C ASN A 54 -7.94 2.46 6.55
N LYS A 55 -8.45 1.74 5.54
CA LYS A 55 -9.71 0.98 5.66
C LYS A 55 -9.55 -0.37 6.35
N ARG A 56 -8.41 -1.04 6.18
CA ARG A 56 -8.26 -2.47 6.52
C ARG A 56 -7.33 -2.74 7.70
N LEU A 57 -6.37 -1.85 7.97
CA LEU A 57 -5.43 -2.04 9.07
C LEU A 57 -5.91 -1.25 10.29
N PRO A 58 -5.93 -1.85 11.49
CA PRO A 58 -6.15 -1.10 12.71
C PRO A 58 -4.98 -0.13 12.93
N GLY A 59 -5.30 1.04 13.46
CA GLY A 59 -4.34 2.11 13.76
C GLY A 59 -4.83 3.48 13.30
N PRO A 60 -3.99 4.52 13.45
CA PRO A 60 -4.31 5.84 12.96
C PRO A 60 -4.39 5.84 11.43
N HIS A 61 -5.24 6.72 10.91
CA HIS A 61 -5.25 7.01 9.48
C HIS A 61 -4.03 7.86 9.12
N PHE A 62 -3.45 7.58 7.96
CA PHE A 62 -2.36 8.36 7.40
C PHE A 62 -2.82 9.05 6.13
N ASP A 63 -2.52 10.34 6.02
CA ASP A 63 -2.74 11.05 4.78
C ASP A 63 -1.77 10.54 3.70
N PRO A 64 -2.23 10.37 2.46
CA PRO A 64 -1.34 10.06 1.36
C PRO A 64 -0.35 11.21 1.12
N PRO A 65 0.83 10.92 0.55
CA PRO A 65 1.77 11.96 0.16
C PRO A 65 1.17 12.89 -0.89
N GLN A 66 1.59 14.16 -0.87
CA GLN A 66 1.26 15.11 -1.93
C GLN A 66 1.93 14.71 -3.24
N LYS A 67 1.25 14.92 -4.37
CA LYS A 67 1.76 14.60 -5.73
C LYS A 67 3.17 15.16 -5.97
N SER A 68 3.43 16.40 -5.55
CA SER A 68 4.74 17.07 -5.69
C SER A 68 5.89 16.37 -4.97
N LYS A 69 5.63 15.56 -3.93
CA LYS A 69 6.68 14.80 -3.22
C LYS A 69 7.13 13.55 -3.98
N LEU A 70 6.41 13.19 -5.02
CA LEU A 70 6.66 12.01 -5.86
C LEU A 70 7.15 12.41 -7.25
N GLU A 71 7.12 13.70 -7.59
CA GLU A 71 7.68 14.19 -8.85
C GLU A 71 9.21 13.96 -8.86
N PRO A 72 9.76 13.44 -9.98
CA PRO A 72 11.19 13.12 -10.11
C PRO A 72 12.10 14.35 -10.13
#